data_AF-A0A7W0JJZ5-F1
#
_entry.id   AF-A0A7W0JJZ5-F1
#
_cell.length_a   1.000
_cell.length_b   1.000
_cell.length_c   1.000
_cell.angle_alpha   90.00
_cell.angle_beta   90.00
_cell.angle_gamma   90.00
#
_symmetry.space_group_name_H-M   'P 1'
#
loop_
_entity.id
_entity.type
_entity.pdbx_description
1 polymer ?
#
loop_
_entity_poly.entity_id
_entity_poly.type
_entity_poly.pdbx_seq_one_letter_code
_entity_poly.pdbx_strand_id
1 'polypeptide(L)'
;LGGERMLRSFLSKLDESIADIIRDGGGPVSVTVFSDHGNHFRKYRRVRLKEPLRRAGFKFDKGLKDARSVVFPQFGLIGCAVLFTREENEQRLAAAASSVEGVDFVTFEEGGVVHVLSIGGEARIQKRGERYRYLASRGDPLGLDPALSELSKRGKVDADGFVADSDWFDTTRDGQLPDAVRRIYDGASGEVGNPANVIVSFKDGYYSGSAALDVFASLRATHGNLGREQSYGFLMSTSGGLPPFVRAEEVWRVLGAPRLSRSAAHAARLITPR
;
A
#
# COMPACT_ATOMS: atom_id res chain seq x y z
N LEU A 1 17.71 -15.61 -7.84
CA LEU A 1 18.51 -15.07 -6.71
C LEU A 1 17.59 -14.92 -5.50
N GLY A 2 18.09 -15.17 -4.29
CA GLY A 2 17.29 -15.13 -3.07
C GLY A 2 16.90 -16.48 -2.48
N GLY A 3 16.24 -16.44 -1.32
CA GLY A 3 15.95 -17.59 -0.46
C GLY A 3 16.58 -17.40 0.92
N GLU A 4 16.05 -18.13 1.91
CA GLU A 4 16.35 -17.90 3.33
C GLU A 4 17.85 -17.90 3.64
N ARG A 5 18.61 -18.85 3.10
CA ARG A 5 20.07 -18.95 3.32
C ARG A 5 20.83 -17.72 2.82
N MET A 6 20.48 -17.23 1.64
CA MET A 6 21.13 -16.05 1.05
C MET A 6 20.74 -14.78 1.80
N LEU A 7 19.47 -14.67 2.21
CA LEU A 7 19.00 -13.57 3.06
C LEU A 7 19.74 -13.55 4.40
N ARG A 8 19.85 -14.71 5.08
CA ARG A 8 20.61 -14.84 6.33
C ARG A 8 22.07 -14.40 6.14
N SER A 9 22.73 -14.88 5.09
CA SER A 9 24.12 -14.47 4.80
C SER A 9 24.25 -12.97 4.54
N PHE A 10 23.30 -12.35 3.84
CA PHE A 10 23.29 -10.90 3.62
C PHE A 10 23.09 -10.13 4.94
N LEU A 11 22.14 -10.56 5.78
CA LEU A 11 21.87 -9.94 7.07
C LEU A 11 23.06 -10.07 8.02
N SER A 12 23.76 -11.22 8.05
CA SER A 12 24.99 -11.37 8.83
C SER A 12 26.09 -10.40 8.38
N LYS A 13 26.28 -10.23 7.07
CA LYS A 13 27.25 -9.25 6.54
C LYS A 13 26.86 -7.81 6.84
N LEU A 14 25.56 -7.50 6.81
CA LEU A 14 25.04 -6.19 7.19
C LEU A 14 25.32 -5.91 8.66
N ASP A 15 25.09 -6.89 9.54
CA ASP A 15 25.37 -6.80 10.98
C ASP A 15 26.87 -6.56 11.24
N GLU A 16 27.75 -7.35 10.62
CA GLU A 16 29.20 -7.15 10.68
C GLU A 16 29.60 -5.74 10.21
N SER A 17 29.04 -5.28 9.10
CA SER A 17 29.34 -3.94 8.56
C SER A 17 28.88 -2.83 9.51
N ILE A 18 27.72 -2.98 10.16
CA ILE A 18 27.23 -2.02 11.16
C ILE A 18 28.13 -2.02 12.39
N ALA A 19 28.55 -3.20 12.86
CA ALA A 19 29.48 -3.32 13.98
C ALA A 19 30.83 -2.66 13.69
N ASP A 20 31.35 -2.83 12.47
CA ASP A 20 32.58 -2.17 12.01
C ASP A 20 32.42 -0.65 11.97
N ILE A 21 31.30 -0.12 11.44
CA ILE A 21 31.00 1.32 11.43
C ILE A 21 30.98 1.90 12.86
N ILE A 22 30.40 1.18 13.81
CA ILE A 22 30.32 1.63 15.21
C ILE A 22 31.70 1.58 15.88
N ARG A 23 32.46 0.50 15.66
CA ARG A 23 33.78 0.29 16.26
C ARG A 23 34.82 1.28 15.71
N ASP A 24 34.83 1.47 14.40
CA ASP A 24 35.87 2.24 13.69
C ASP A 24 35.49 3.73 13.56
N GLY A 25 34.29 4.10 14.04
CA GLY A 25 33.87 5.49 14.15
C GLY A 25 34.76 6.26 15.13
N GLY A 26 35.43 7.31 14.66
CA GLY A 26 36.28 8.20 15.47
C GLY A 26 35.53 9.07 16.50
N GLY A 27 34.30 8.71 16.85
CA GLY A 27 33.41 9.42 17.77
C GLY A 27 32.08 8.68 17.96
N PRO A 28 31.14 9.21 18.76
CA PRO A 28 29.85 8.56 18.98
C PRO A 28 29.05 8.41 17.67
N VAL A 29 28.82 7.18 17.25
CA VAL A 29 28.01 6.84 16.06
C VAL A 29 26.69 6.22 16.48
N SER A 30 25.58 6.78 15.99
CA SER A 30 24.28 6.11 16.01
C SER A 30 23.95 5.59 14.63
N VAL A 31 23.50 4.34 14.55
CA VAL A 31 23.06 3.70 13.32
C VAL A 31 21.57 3.43 13.41
N THR A 32 20.85 3.79 12.35
CA THR A 32 19.45 3.41 12.16
C THR A 32 19.32 2.67 10.84
N VAL A 33 18.66 1.53 10.87
CA VAL A 33 18.36 0.72 9.69
C VAL A 33 16.85 0.53 9.62
N PHE A 34 16.27 0.75 8.45
CA PHE A 34 14.85 0.50 8.23
C PHE A 34 14.60 -0.06 6.83
N SER A 35 13.43 -0.68 6.69
CA SER A 35 12.87 -1.06 5.39
C SER A 35 11.68 -0.16 5.07
N ASP A 36 11.52 0.20 3.80
CA ASP A 36 10.38 0.95 3.30
C ASP A 36 9.11 0.09 3.23
N HIS A 37 9.26 -1.22 3.02
CA HIS A 37 8.16 -2.18 3.01
C HIS A 37 8.60 -3.58 3.43
N GLY A 38 7.61 -4.48 3.56
CA GLY A 38 7.83 -5.90 3.78
C GLY A 38 8.00 -6.68 2.49
N ASN A 39 8.01 -8.01 2.58
CA ASN A 39 8.04 -8.89 1.42
C ASN A 39 7.52 -10.28 1.79
N HIS A 40 6.58 -10.84 1.01
CA HIS A 40 5.98 -12.13 1.34
C HIS A 40 6.56 -13.25 0.48
N PHE A 41 7.33 -14.16 1.10
CA PHE A 41 7.87 -15.35 0.45
C PHE A 41 6.81 -16.42 0.25
N ARG A 42 6.38 -16.63 -1.00
CA ARG A 42 5.41 -17.68 -1.36
C ARG A 42 5.43 -17.99 -2.85
N LYS A 43 4.64 -18.98 -3.27
CA LYS A 43 4.42 -19.26 -4.70
C LYS A 43 3.47 -18.21 -5.27
N TYR A 44 3.90 -17.56 -6.36
CA TYR A 44 3.14 -16.49 -7.01
C TYR A 44 2.50 -16.93 -8.33
N ARG A 45 1.32 -16.37 -8.61
CA ARG A 45 0.56 -16.53 -9.85
C ARG A 45 0.24 -15.15 -10.44
N ARG A 46 0.50 -14.97 -11.72
CA ARG A 46 0.17 -13.72 -12.41
C ARG A 46 -1.34 -13.56 -12.55
N VAL A 47 -1.87 -12.40 -12.17
CA VAL A 47 -3.27 -12.03 -12.42
C VAL A 47 -3.49 -11.77 -13.91
N ARG A 48 -4.61 -12.26 -14.43
CA ARG A 48 -5.04 -12.00 -15.81
C ARG A 48 -6.04 -10.84 -15.85
N LEU A 49 -5.59 -9.61 -15.61
CA LEU A 49 -6.47 -8.43 -15.62
C LEU A 49 -6.99 -8.07 -17.02
N LYS A 50 -6.12 -8.15 -18.05
CA LYS A 50 -6.44 -7.60 -19.38
C LYS A 50 -7.60 -8.32 -20.08
N GLU A 51 -7.66 -9.64 -19.99
CA GLU A 51 -8.65 -10.45 -20.71
C GLU A 51 -10.09 -10.20 -20.19
N PRO A 52 -10.40 -10.30 -18.88
CA PRO A 52 -11.71 -9.94 -18.34
C PRO A 52 -12.10 -8.49 -18.62
N LEU A 53 -11.17 -7.55 -18.45
CA LEU A 53 -11.47 -6.13 -18.68
C LEU A 53 -11.76 -5.81 -20.14
N ARG A 54 -11.08 -6.49 -21.10
CA ARG A 54 -11.45 -6.41 -22.52
C ARG A 54 -12.84 -6.97 -22.80
N ARG A 55 -13.24 -8.08 -22.16
CA ARG A 55 -14.61 -8.61 -22.27
C ARG A 55 -15.65 -7.65 -21.68
N ALA A 56 -15.28 -6.87 -20.68
CA ALA A 56 -16.09 -5.76 -20.15
C ALA A 56 -16.06 -4.50 -21.05
N GLY A 57 -15.45 -4.55 -22.24
CA GLY A 57 -15.48 -3.48 -23.23
C GLY A 57 -14.36 -2.44 -23.10
N PHE A 58 -13.37 -2.65 -22.23
CA PHE A 58 -12.21 -1.74 -22.10
C PHE A 58 -11.13 -2.03 -23.14
N LYS A 59 -10.38 -0.98 -23.50
CA LYS A 59 -9.25 -1.03 -24.44
C LYS A 59 -7.96 -0.65 -23.71
N PHE A 60 -6.95 -1.52 -23.79
CA PHE A 60 -5.65 -1.24 -23.22
C PHE A 60 -4.78 -0.50 -24.24
N ASP A 61 -4.44 0.75 -23.92
CA ASP A 61 -3.65 1.64 -24.76
C ASP A 61 -2.45 2.19 -23.98
N LYS A 62 -1.52 2.86 -24.68
CA LYS A 62 -0.40 3.59 -24.07
C LYS A 62 -0.80 4.99 -23.54
N GLY A 63 -2.06 5.40 -23.76
CA GLY A 63 -2.61 6.69 -23.39
C GLY A 63 -4.13 6.68 -23.46
N LEU A 64 -4.79 7.68 -22.85
CA LEU A 64 -6.24 7.82 -22.84
C LEU A 64 -6.75 8.46 -24.13
N LYS A 65 -7.22 7.64 -25.08
CA LYS A 65 -7.67 8.08 -26.41
C LYS A 65 -9.17 8.29 -26.48
N ASP A 66 -9.94 7.35 -25.95
CA ASP A 66 -11.40 7.34 -26.00
C ASP A 66 -12.02 6.96 -24.64
N ALA A 67 -13.35 6.97 -24.56
CA ALA A 67 -14.11 6.62 -23.35
C ALA A 67 -14.00 5.14 -22.94
N ARG A 68 -13.23 4.31 -23.63
CA ARG A 68 -12.96 2.92 -23.24
C ARG A 68 -11.48 2.69 -22.91
N SER A 69 -10.64 3.71 -23.06
CA SER A 69 -9.21 3.58 -22.83
C SER A 69 -8.90 3.31 -21.36
N VAL A 70 -7.99 2.35 -21.17
CA VAL A 70 -7.35 2.02 -19.90
C VAL A 70 -5.84 2.00 -20.16
N VAL A 71 -5.09 2.81 -19.43
CA VAL A 71 -3.63 2.69 -19.38
C VAL A 71 -3.29 1.82 -18.18
N PHE A 72 -2.53 0.76 -18.43
CA PHE A 72 -2.04 -0.13 -17.39
C PHE A 72 -0.51 -0.21 -17.47
N PRO A 73 0.20 0.68 -16.76
CA PRO A 73 1.64 0.61 -16.69
C PRO A 73 2.08 -0.65 -15.92
N GLN A 74 2.94 -1.46 -16.53
CA GLN A 74 3.44 -2.69 -15.93
C GLN A 74 4.92 -2.52 -15.59
N PHE A 75 5.19 -1.89 -14.45
CA PHE A 75 6.54 -1.71 -13.92
C PHE A 75 6.79 -2.76 -12.83
N GLY A 76 7.68 -3.72 -13.09
CA GLY A 76 8.02 -4.77 -12.12
C GLY A 76 6.99 -5.89 -11.98
N LEU A 77 7.22 -6.75 -10.99
CA LEU A 77 6.37 -7.88 -10.60
C LEU A 77 5.83 -7.60 -9.19
N ILE A 78 4.67 -6.95 -9.08
CA ILE A 78 4.17 -6.34 -7.83
C ILE A 78 2.77 -6.83 -7.44
N GLY A 79 2.45 -6.77 -6.15
CA GLY A 79 1.19 -7.19 -5.54
C GLY A 79 -0.01 -6.24 -5.78
N CYS A 80 0.16 -5.21 -6.59
CA CYS A 80 -0.93 -4.30 -6.97
C CYS A 80 -0.87 -3.93 -8.45
N ALA A 81 -1.90 -3.24 -8.94
CA ALA A 81 -1.90 -2.59 -10.23
C ALA A 81 -2.49 -1.19 -10.11
N VAL A 82 -1.91 -0.26 -10.85
CA VAL A 82 -2.44 1.09 -11.03
C VAL A 82 -2.99 1.21 -12.44
N LEU A 83 -4.24 1.66 -12.56
CA LEU A 83 -4.95 1.80 -13.81
C LEU A 83 -5.36 3.26 -13.98
N PHE A 84 -5.18 3.78 -15.19
CA PHE A 84 -5.68 5.10 -15.56
C PHE A 84 -6.82 4.92 -16.54
N THR A 85 -7.94 5.59 -16.29
CA THR A 85 -9.07 5.66 -17.21
C THR A 85 -9.68 7.05 -17.17
N ARG A 86 -10.74 7.31 -17.93
CA ARG A 86 -11.50 8.56 -17.77
C ARG A 86 -12.43 8.46 -16.56
N GLU A 87 -12.68 9.56 -15.88
CA GLU A 87 -13.47 9.63 -14.63
C GLU A 87 -14.82 8.90 -14.77
N GLU A 88 -15.52 9.08 -15.89
CA GLU A 88 -16.81 8.44 -16.15
C GLU A 88 -16.77 6.89 -16.21
N ASN A 89 -15.57 6.29 -16.22
CA ASN A 89 -15.37 4.85 -16.25
C ASN A 89 -14.87 4.25 -14.94
N GLU A 90 -14.46 5.04 -13.95
CA GLU A 90 -13.77 4.53 -12.76
C GLU A 90 -14.58 3.46 -12.05
N GLN A 91 -15.85 3.75 -11.76
CA GLN A 91 -16.76 2.80 -11.13
C GLN A 91 -16.94 1.53 -11.97
N ARG A 92 -17.12 1.66 -13.29
CA ARG A 92 -17.32 0.53 -14.21
C ARG A 92 -16.08 -0.34 -14.30
N LEU A 93 -14.90 0.29 -14.32
CA LEU A 93 -13.61 -0.39 -14.38
C LEU A 93 -13.33 -1.10 -13.06
N ALA A 94 -13.57 -0.43 -11.93
CA ALA A 94 -13.40 -0.99 -10.60
C ALA A 94 -14.31 -2.21 -10.36
N ALA A 95 -15.58 -2.13 -10.75
CA ALA A 95 -16.51 -3.25 -10.64
C ALA A 95 -16.10 -4.45 -11.52
N ALA A 96 -15.62 -4.20 -12.75
CA ALA A 96 -15.14 -5.27 -13.62
C ALA A 96 -13.84 -5.90 -13.10
N ALA A 97 -12.94 -5.09 -12.54
CA ALA A 97 -11.67 -5.55 -11.98
C ALA A 97 -11.84 -6.32 -10.66
N SER A 98 -12.76 -5.91 -9.78
CA SER A 98 -12.99 -6.54 -8.47
C SER A 98 -13.47 -7.99 -8.58
N SER A 99 -14.03 -8.37 -9.72
CA SER A 99 -14.51 -9.73 -10.01
C SER A 99 -13.43 -10.64 -10.62
N VAL A 100 -12.21 -10.14 -10.84
CA VAL A 100 -11.13 -10.91 -11.47
C VAL A 100 -10.45 -11.82 -10.44
N GLU A 101 -10.22 -13.09 -10.81
CA GLU A 101 -9.47 -14.03 -9.97
C GLU A 101 -8.10 -13.46 -9.58
N GLY A 102 -7.82 -13.45 -8.27
CA GLY A 102 -6.59 -12.95 -7.69
C GLY A 102 -6.63 -11.48 -7.28
N VAL A 103 -7.67 -10.73 -7.66
CA VAL A 103 -7.95 -9.40 -7.08
C VAL A 103 -8.53 -9.58 -5.69
N ASP A 104 -8.00 -8.80 -4.74
CA ASP A 104 -8.52 -8.73 -3.38
C ASP A 104 -9.61 -7.69 -3.30
N PHE A 105 -9.26 -6.43 -3.61
CA PHE A 105 -10.18 -5.32 -3.76
C PHE A 105 -9.65 -4.30 -4.76
N VAL A 106 -10.52 -3.40 -5.19
CA VAL A 106 -10.24 -2.29 -6.09
C VAL A 106 -10.75 -1.01 -5.45
N THR A 107 -10.01 0.07 -5.64
CA THR A 107 -10.33 1.39 -5.10
C THR A 107 -10.31 2.44 -6.19
N PHE A 108 -11.21 3.42 -6.06
CA PHE A 108 -11.23 4.66 -6.83
C PHE A 108 -11.76 5.79 -5.93
N GLU A 109 -11.53 7.03 -6.31
CA GLU A 109 -11.92 8.22 -5.54
C GLU A 109 -12.93 9.04 -6.35
N GLU A 110 -14.06 9.38 -5.74
CA GLU A 110 -15.09 10.23 -6.34
C GLU A 110 -15.61 11.23 -5.30
N GLY A 111 -15.41 12.52 -5.54
CA GLY A 111 -16.02 13.59 -4.73
C GLY A 111 -15.57 13.64 -3.27
N GLY A 112 -14.31 13.33 -2.99
CA GLY A 112 -13.70 13.22 -1.66
C GLY A 112 -13.95 11.88 -0.96
N VAL A 113 -14.56 10.91 -1.64
CA VAL A 113 -14.95 9.61 -1.10
C VAL A 113 -14.18 8.50 -1.82
N VAL A 114 -13.49 7.66 -1.06
CA VAL A 114 -12.81 6.49 -1.63
C VAL A 114 -13.73 5.30 -1.59
N HIS A 115 -14.03 4.75 -2.75
CA HIS A 115 -14.84 3.56 -2.93
C HIS A 115 -13.96 2.32 -2.91
N VAL A 116 -14.43 1.25 -2.26
CA VAL A 116 -13.72 -0.03 -2.15
C VAL A 116 -14.64 -1.14 -2.64
N LEU A 117 -14.19 -1.92 -3.63
CA LEU A 117 -14.97 -2.97 -4.26
C LEU A 117 -14.19 -4.28 -4.24
N SER A 118 -14.81 -5.34 -3.75
CA SER A 118 -14.31 -6.72 -3.87
C SER A 118 -15.41 -7.62 -4.42
N ILE A 119 -15.07 -8.88 -4.71
CA ILE A 119 -16.08 -9.90 -5.02
C ILE A 119 -17.04 -10.15 -3.84
N GLY A 120 -16.58 -9.92 -2.61
CA GLY A 120 -17.32 -10.18 -1.38
C GLY A 120 -18.09 -8.97 -0.85
N GLY A 121 -17.84 -7.77 -1.37
CA GLY A 121 -18.49 -6.59 -0.85
C GLY A 121 -18.10 -5.24 -1.46
N GLU A 122 -18.75 -4.20 -0.95
CA GLU A 122 -18.56 -2.80 -1.29
C GLU A 122 -18.54 -1.98 -0.01
N ALA A 123 -17.61 -1.03 0.05
CA ALA A 123 -17.51 -0.07 1.14
C ALA A 123 -17.06 1.30 0.63
N ARG A 124 -17.17 2.31 1.50
CA ARG A 124 -16.67 3.66 1.27
C ARG A 124 -15.84 4.13 2.45
N ILE A 125 -14.79 4.89 2.17
CA ILE A 125 -13.95 5.56 3.15
C ILE A 125 -14.06 7.06 2.95
N GLN A 126 -14.33 7.79 4.02
CA GLN A 126 -14.40 9.25 4.03
C GLN A 126 -13.45 9.80 5.08
N LYS A 127 -12.93 11.00 4.83
CA LYS A 127 -12.05 11.72 5.74
C LYS A 127 -12.67 13.04 6.17
N ARG A 128 -12.52 13.39 7.45
CA ARG A 128 -12.88 14.69 8.04
C ARG A 128 -11.79 15.10 9.02
N GLY A 129 -10.88 15.96 8.56
CA GLY A 129 -9.64 16.26 9.30
C GLY A 129 -8.84 14.97 9.56
N GLU A 130 -8.38 14.76 10.79
CA GLU A 130 -7.64 13.56 11.22
C GLU A 130 -8.58 12.40 11.65
N ARG A 131 -9.76 12.30 11.03
CA ARG A 131 -10.74 11.24 11.31
C ARG A 131 -11.21 10.59 10.03
N TYR A 132 -11.47 9.30 10.12
CA TYR A 132 -11.93 8.49 9.01
C TYR A 132 -13.22 7.76 9.36
N ARG A 133 -14.09 7.60 8.37
CA ARG A 133 -15.31 6.83 8.44
C ARG A 133 -15.28 5.72 7.40
N TYR A 134 -15.43 4.48 7.84
CA TYR A 134 -15.58 3.29 6.99
C TYR A 134 -17.05 2.86 6.99
N LEU A 135 -17.64 2.70 5.81
CA LEU A 135 -19.03 2.31 5.62
C LEU A 135 -19.13 1.17 4.63
N ALA A 136 -19.33 -0.05 5.14
CA ALA A 136 -19.69 -1.21 4.35
C ALA A 136 -21.16 -1.11 3.89
N SER A 137 -21.40 -1.08 2.58
CA SER A 137 -22.76 -1.05 2.00
C SER A 137 -23.26 -2.42 1.56
N ARG A 138 -22.35 -3.35 1.26
CA ARG A 138 -22.66 -4.75 0.95
C ARG A 138 -21.48 -5.61 1.39
N GLY A 139 -21.69 -6.59 2.26
CA GLY A 139 -20.58 -7.37 2.82
C GLY A 139 -19.50 -6.48 3.46
N ASP A 140 -18.32 -7.04 3.73
CA ASP A 140 -17.20 -6.29 4.31
C ASP A 140 -15.93 -6.56 3.50
N PRO A 141 -15.63 -5.73 2.47
CA PRO A 141 -14.53 -5.98 1.55
C PRO A 141 -13.14 -5.91 2.22
N LEU A 142 -13.04 -5.28 3.40
CA LEU A 142 -11.78 -5.11 4.13
C LEU A 142 -11.71 -5.89 5.45
N GLY A 143 -12.79 -6.55 5.88
CA GLY A 143 -12.84 -7.27 7.15
C GLY A 143 -12.73 -6.35 8.37
N LEU A 144 -13.20 -5.10 8.28
CA LEU A 144 -13.08 -4.08 9.32
C LEU A 144 -14.29 -3.99 10.27
N ASP A 145 -15.39 -4.71 10.01
CA ASP A 145 -16.57 -4.70 10.88
C ASP A 145 -16.26 -5.09 12.34
N PRO A 146 -15.42 -6.10 12.64
CA PRO A 146 -15.02 -6.40 14.01
C PRO A 146 -14.24 -5.27 14.68
N ALA A 147 -13.35 -4.60 13.93
CA ALA A 147 -12.56 -3.47 14.43
C ALA A 147 -13.47 -2.27 14.73
N LEU A 148 -14.41 -1.96 13.84
CA LEU A 148 -15.39 -0.88 14.03
C LEU A 148 -16.31 -1.17 15.23
N SER A 149 -16.74 -2.42 15.39
CA SER A 149 -17.54 -2.85 16.54
C SER A 149 -16.79 -2.66 17.86
N GLU A 150 -15.49 -2.97 17.89
CA GLU A 150 -14.65 -2.76 19.08
C GLU A 150 -14.44 -1.27 19.39
N LEU A 151 -14.16 -0.47 18.37
CA LEU A 151 -14.05 0.99 18.49
C LEU A 151 -15.35 1.61 19.03
N SER A 152 -16.51 1.13 18.55
CA SER A 152 -17.81 1.59 19.02
C SER A 152 -18.04 1.26 20.49
N LYS A 153 -17.71 0.03 20.94
CA LYS A 153 -17.84 -0.37 22.35
C LYS A 153 -16.97 0.47 23.28
N ARG A 154 -15.82 0.95 22.79
CA ARG A 154 -14.90 1.83 23.52
C ARG A 154 -15.29 3.32 23.46
N GLY A 155 -16.40 3.67 22.81
CA GLY A 155 -16.83 5.06 22.63
C GLY A 155 -15.89 5.88 21.73
N LYS A 156 -15.17 5.22 20.81
CA LYS A 156 -14.21 5.86 19.89
C LYS A 156 -14.81 6.24 18.54
N VAL A 157 -16.09 5.92 18.33
CA VAL A 157 -16.86 6.29 17.14
C VAL A 157 -17.75 7.48 17.51
N ASP A 158 -17.63 8.58 16.76
CA ASP A 158 -18.48 9.75 16.96
C ASP A 158 -19.90 9.55 16.39
N ALA A 159 -20.80 10.50 16.65
CA ALA A 159 -22.21 10.40 16.24
C ALA A 159 -22.41 10.28 14.72
N ASP A 160 -21.44 10.72 13.91
CA ASP A 160 -21.49 10.63 12.45
C ASP A 160 -20.78 9.38 11.92
N GLY A 161 -20.24 8.52 12.80
CA GLY A 161 -19.52 7.31 12.45
C GLY A 161 -18.03 7.50 12.16
N PHE A 162 -17.45 8.65 12.48
CA PHE A 162 -16.01 8.88 12.30
C PHE A 162 -15.21 8.42 13.52
N VAL A 163 -14.01 7.90 13.25
CA VAL A 163 -13.04 7.48 14.25
C VAL A 163 -11.72 8.21 14.01
N ALA A 164 -11.01 8.56 15.08
CA ALA A 164 -9.70 9.19 14.97
C ALA A 164 -8.70 8.28 14.25
N ASP A 165 -7.82 8.89 13.44
CA ASP A 165 -6.75 8.18 12.72
C ASP A 165 -5.91 7.29 13.65
N SER A 166 -5.53 7.81 14.83
CA SER A 166 -4.77 7.05 15.83
C SER A 166 -5.53 5.84 16.38
N ASP A 167 -6.84 5.96 16.58
CA ASP A 167 -7.67 4.86 17.08
C ASP A 167 -7.83 3.77 16.00
N TRP A 168 -7.95 4.15 14.72
CA TRP A 168 -7.89 3.22 13.59
C TRP A 168 -6.56 2.49 13.52
N PHE A 169 -5.45 3.22 13.62
CA PHE A 169 -4.12 2.66 13.65
C PHE A 169 -3.95 1.65 14.77
N ASP A 170 -4.22 2.05 16.01
CA ASP A 170 -4.03 1.20 17.18
C ASP A 170 -4.88 -0.08 17.13
N THR A 171 -6.07 0.00 16.54
CA THR A 171 -6.99 -1.15 16.42
C THR A 171 -6.59 -2.10 15.28
N THR A 172 -6.06 -1.57 14.18
CA THR A 172 -5.82 -2.34 12.95
C THR A 172 -4.36 -2.66 12.67
N ARG A 173 -3.41 -2.03 13.35
CA ARG A 173 -1.96 -2.15 13.10
C ARG A 173 -1.44 -3.58 13.13
N ASP A 174 -2.10 -4.48 13.89
CA ASP A 174 -1.77 -5.89 14.04
C ASP A 174 -2.61 -6.85 13.16
N GLY A 175 -3.56 -6.30 12.40
CA GLY A 175 -4.51 -7.06 11.59
C GLY A 175 -3.94 -7.64 10.29
N GLN A 176 -4.81 -8.25 9.51
CA GLN A 176 -4.46 -8.77 8.16
C GLN A 176 -4.18 -7.65 7.16
N LEU A 177 -4.84 -6.51 7.32
CA LEU A 177 -4.66 -5.30 6.54
C LEU A 177 -4.29 -4.15 7.50
N PRO A 178 -3.00 -3.99 7.85
CA PRO A 178 -2.56 -2.98 8.80
C PRO A 178 -2.88 -1.57 8.32
N ASP A 179 -3.50 -0.75 9.18
CA ASP A 179 -3.79 0.67 8.94
C ASP A 179 -4.56 0.91 7.62
N ALA A 180 -5.45 -0.02 7.27
CA ALA A 180 -6.06 -0.10 5.95
C ALA A 180 -6.84 1.16 5.56
N VAL A 181 -7.62 1.72 6.50
CA VAL A 181 -8.52 2.85 6.23
C VAL A 181 -7.72 4.06 5.74
N ARG A 182 -6.70 4.46 6.49
CA ARG A 182 -5.84 5.58 6.12
C ARG A 182 -5.04 5.27 4.85
N ARG A 183 -4.39 4.11 4.78
CA ARG A 183 -3.52 3.76 3.63
C ARG A 183 -4.29 3.68 2.31
N ILE A 184 -5.51 3.18 2.33
CA ILE A 184 -6.39 3.18 1.15
C ILE A 184 -6.80 4.60 0.80
N TYR A 185 -7.24 5.39 1.79
CA TYR A 185 -7.67 6.76 1.53
C TYR A 185 -6.54 7.59 0.93
N ASP A 186 -5.40 7.68 1.62
CA ASP A 186 -4.24 8.45 1.19
C ASP A 186 -3.65 7.91 -0.12
N GLY A 187 -3.76 6.60 -0.37
CA GLY A 187 -3.30 6.00 -1.63
C GLY A 187 -4.16 6.37 -2.83
N ALA A 188 -5.48 6.47 -2.66
CA ALA A 188 -6.43 6.81 -3.71
C ALA A 188 -6.63 8.33 -3.88
N SER A 189 -6.48 9.11 -2.81
CA SER A 189 -6.64 10.57 -2.80
C SER A 189 -5.30 11.33 -2.76
N GLY A 190 -4.17 10.63 -2.85
CA GLY A 190 -2.84 11.17 -2.59
C GLY A 190 -2.34 12.11 -3.67
N GLU A 191 -1.56 13.11 -3.25
CA GLU A 191 -0.92 14.09 -4.11
C GLU A 191 0.38 13.55 -4.72
N VAL A 192 0.27 12.62 -5.67
CA VAL A 192 1.36 12.29 -6.59
C VAL A 192 1.16 13.06 -7.90
N GLY A 193 2.23 13.40 -8.62
CA GLY A 193 2.13 14.26 -9.81
C GLY A 193 1.23 13.71 -10.93
N ASN A 194 1.01 12.39 -10.97
CA ASN A 194 0.07 11.73 -11.88
C ASN A 194 -0.63 10.57 -11.13
N PRO A 195 -1.69 10.84 -10.35
CA PRO A 195 -2.37 9.81 -9.57
C PRO A 195 -3.13 8.86 -10.50
N ALA A 196 -3.06 7.57 -10.20
CA ALA A 196 -3.93 6.60 -10.85
C ALA A 196 -5.31 6.69 -10.21
N ASN A 197 -6.36 6.73 -11.04
CA ASN A 197 -7.73 6.87 -10.57
C ASN A 197 -8.44 5.53 -10.30
N VAL A 198 -7.82 4.40 -10.65
CA VAL A 198 -8.25 3.07 -10.20
C VAL A 198 -7.04 2.26 -9.73
N ILE A 199 -7.04 1.87 -8.45
CA ILE A 199 -5.96 1.09 -7.82
C ILE A 199 -6.50 -0.29 -7.46
N VAL A 200 -5.80 -1.34 -7.88
CA VAL A 200 -6.15 -2.74 -7.66
C VAL A 200 -5.16 -3.36 -6.68
N SER A 201 -5.65 -3.87 -5.55
CA SER A 201 -4.88 -4.69 -4.63
C SER A 201 -5.08 -6.18 -4.97
N PHE A 202 -4.01 -6.95 -5.04
CA PHE A 202 -4.10 -8.39 -5.27
C PHE A 202 -4.04 -9.17 -3.97
N LYS A 203 -4.68 -10.34 -3.97
CA LYS A 203 -4.58 -11.31 -2.89
C LYS A 203 -3.12 -11.75 -2.76
N ASP A 204 -2.70 -12.12 -1.55
CA ASP A 204 -1.38 -12.70 -1.38
C ASP A 204 -1.17 -13.89 -2.32
N GLY A 205 0.00 -13.93 -2.97
CA GLY A 205 0.35 -14.97 -3.95
C GLY A 205 -0.11 -14.63 -5.36
N TYR A 206 -0.70 -13.46 -5.55
CA TYR A 206 -0.94 -12.88 -6.85
C TYR A 206 -0.06 -11.66 -7.09
N TYR A 207 0.28 -11.44 -8.36
CA TYR A 207 1.03 -10.27 -8.80
C TYR A 207 0.59 -9.84 -10.20
N SER A 208 0.98 -8.64 -10.59
CA SER A 208 1.01 -8.22 -11.99
C SER A 208 2.38 -7.75 -12.41
N GLY A 209 2.64 -7.80 -13.72
CA GLY A 209 3.89 -7.38 -14.30
C GLY A 209 4.09 -7.86 -15.74
N SER A 210 5.26 -7.57 -16.27
CA SER A 210 5.64 -7.96 -17.63
C SER A 210 5.83 -9.47 -17.74
N ALA A 211 5.14 -10.09 -18.71
CA ALA A 211 5.29 -11.51 -19.02
C ALA A 211 6.72 -11.90 -19.42
N ALA A 212 7.50 -10.96 -19.96
CA ALA A 212 8.89 -11.21 -20.31
C ALA A 212 9.75 -11.43 -19.05
N LEU A 213 9.45 -10.75 -17.95
CA LEU A 213 10.20 -10.91 -16.69
C LEU A 213 9.94 -12.28 -16.05
N ASP A 214 8.76 -12.88 -16.27
CA ASP A 214 8.44 -14.23 -15.79
C ASP A 214 9.32 -15.32 -16.43
N VAL A 215 9.80 -15.09 -17.65
CA VAL A 215 10.66 -16.05 -18.37
C VAL A 215 12.08 -16.06 -17.81
N PHE A 216 12.55 -14.91 -17.32
CA PHE A 216 13.93 -14.74 -16.83
C PHE A 216 14.04 -14.83 -15.30
N ALA A 217 12.93 -14.83 -14.56
CA ALA A 217 12.94 -14.92 -13.10
C ALA A 217 11.73 -15.69 -12.54
N SER A 218 12.01 -16.67 -11.68
CA SER A 218 10.98 -17.22 -10.79
C SER A 218 10.76 -16.26 -9.62
N LEU A 219 9.60 -15.59 -9.61
CA LEU A 219 9.21 -14.69 -8.52
C LEU A 219 8.96 -15.51 -7.24
N ARG A 220 9.81 -15.30 -6.24
CA ARG A 220 9.73 -15.99 -4.93
C ARG A 220 9.14 -15.11 -3.84
N ALA A 221 9.15 -13.79 -4.04
CA ALA A 221 8.68 -12.81 -3.08
C ALA A 221 8.33 -11.51 -3.84
N THR A 222 7.25 -10.84 -3.43
CA THR A 222 6.94 -9.48 -3.85
C THR A 222 6.25 -8.69 -2.73
N HIS A 223 6.07 -7.39 -2.98
CA HIS A 223 5.40 -6.41 -2.14
C HIS A 223 4.39 -5.62 -2.97
N GLY A 224 3.68 -4.70 -2.32
CA GLY A 224 2.82 -3.71 -2.99
C GLY A 224 1.32 -3.91 -2.80
N ASN A 225 0.86 -5.07 -2.30
CA ASN A 225 -0.51 -5.17 -1.82
C ASN A 225 -0.65 -4.62 -0.39
N LEU A 226 -1.88 -4.57 0.12
CA LEU A 226 -2.19 -4.04 1.46
C LEU A 226 -2.01 -5.09 2.58
N GLY A 227 -1.61 -6.31 2.23
CA GLY A 227 -1.46 -7.41 3.17
C GLY A 227 -0.35 -7.17 4.19
N ARG A 228 -0.52 -7.74 5.39
CA ARG A 228 0.40 -7.61 6.53
C ARG A 228 1.88 -7.81 6.17
N GLU A 229 2.23 -8.95 5.58
CA GLU A 229 3.62 -9.30 5.26
C GLU A 229 4.28 -8.36 4.25
N GLN A 230 3.49 -7.71 3.39
CA GLN A 230 4.00 -6.75 2.41
C GLN A 230 4.03 -5.32 2.98
N SER A 231 3.28 -5.08 4.06
CA SER A 231 3.15 -3.78 4.72
C SER A 231 4.20 -3.58 5.82
N TYR A 232 4.58 -4.65 6.53
CA TYR A 232 5.54 -4.56 7.62
C TYR A 232 6.98 -4.47 7.11
N GLY A 233 7.57 -3.29 7.24
CA GLY A 233 9.02 -3.14 7.26
C GLY A 233 9.59 -3.45 8.64
N PHE A 234 10.85 -3.06 8.85
CA PHE A 234 11.47 -3.03 10.17
C PHE A 234 12.09 -1.66 10.40
N LEU A 235 12.29 -1.31 11.67
CA LEU A 235 13.06 -0.14 12.11
C LEU A 235 13.91 -0.59 13.30
N MET A 236 15.22 -0.40 13.21
CA MET A 236 16.19 -0.72 14.25
C MET A 236 17.09 0.49 14.46
N SER A 237 17.45 0.77 15.72
CA SER A 237 18.35 1.88 16.04
C SER A 237 19.22 1.54 17.24
N THR A 238 20.47 2.02 17.22
CA THR A 238 21.35 1.97 18.40
C THR A 238 21.12 3.14 19.37
N SER A 239 20.26 4.11 19.02
CA SER A 239 19.99 5.30 19.84
C SER A 239 19.01 5.09 21.00
N GLY A 240 18.33 3.95 21.09
CA GLY A 240 17.40 3.66 22.19
C GLY A 240 16.18 2.83 21.79
N GLY A 241 15.24 2.71 22.72
CA GLY A 241 14.00 1.98 22.52
C GLY A 241 13.09 2.65 21.49
N LEU A 242 12.44 1.83 20.66
CA LEU A 242 11.49 2.26 19.64
C LEU A 242 10.08 1.75 20.00
N PRO A 243 9.01 2.47 19.62
CA PRO A 243 7.66 1.92 19.68
C PRO A 243 7.55 0.63 18.86
N PRO A 244 6.68 -0.31 19.24
CA PRO A 244 6.52 -1.58 18.51
C PRO A 244 5.95 -1.38 17.10
N PHE A 245 5.23 -0.28 16.87
CA PHE A 245 4.69 0.11 15.57
C PHE A 245 4.96 1.60 15.33
N VAL A 246 5.44 1.90 14.13
CA VAL A 246 5.75 3.25 13.66
C VAL A 246 5.33 3.33 12.20
N ARG A 247 4.56 4.35 11.81
CA ARG A 247 4.30 4.58 10.39
C ARG A 247 5.53 5.22 9.73
N ALA A 248 5.72 4.97 8.43
CA ALA A 248 6.94 5.38 7.71
C ALA A 248 7.23 6.90 7.82
N GLU A 249 6.20 7.73 7.75
CA GLU A 249 6.30 9.19 7.88
C GLU A 249 6.66 9.67 9.30
N GLU A 250 6.53 8.82 10.30
CA GLU A 250 6.83 9.15 11.70
C GLU A 250 8.25 8.76 12.11
N VAL A 251 8.94 7.96 11.31
CA VAL A 251 10.28 7.42 11.60
C VAL A 251 11.23 8.52 12.06
N TRP A 252 11.33 9.61 11.31
CA TRP A 252 12.24 10.71 11.64
C TRP A 252 11.88 11.44 12.93
N ARG A 253 10.59 11.54 13.26
CA ARG A 253 10.11 12.11 14.51
C ARG A 253 10.43 11.19 15.68
N VAL A 254 10.18 9.88 15.54
CA VAL A 254 10.49 8.86 16.55
C VAL A 254 11.99 8.80 16.86
N LEU A 255 12.84 8.99 15.85
CA LEU A 255 14.30 9.01 16.00
C LEU A 255 14.86 10.33 16.54
N GLY A 256 14.00 11.30 16.91
CA GLY A 256 14.46 12.62 17.37
C GLY A 256 15.16 13.45 16.28
N ALA A 257 14.93 13.12 15.00
CA ALA A 257 15.54 13.77 13.85
C ALA A 257 14.51 14.37 12.87
N PRO A 258 13.52 15.17 13.34
CA PRO A 258 12.42 15.66 12.51
C PRO A 258 12.87 16.48 11.30
N ARG A 259 14.06 17.09 11.37
CA ARG A 259 14.71 17.80 10.24
C ARG A 259 15.00 16.93 9.02
N LEU A 260 15.06 15.60 9.20
CA LEU A 260 15.24 14.63 8.12
C LEU A 260 13.92 14.27 7.43
N SER A 261 12.78 14.65 8.02
CA SER A 261 11.52 14.58 7.28
C SER A 261 11.60 15.56 6.11
N ARG A 262 11.38 15.04 4.90
CA ARG A 262 11.21 15.92 3.74
C ARG A 262 9.94 16.71 4.00
N SER A 263 10.01 18.04 4.06
CA SER A 263 8.78 18.84 3.96
C SER A 263 8.18 18.59 2.57
N ALA A 264 6.86 18.48 2.49
CA ALA A 264 6.13 18.34 1.22
C ALA A 264 6.56 19.42 0.20
N ALA A 265 6.98 20.60 0.68
CA ALA A 265 7.48 21.69 -0.15
C ALA A 265 8.79 21.39 -0.90
N HIS A 266 9.60 20.43 -0.46
CA HIS A 266 10.86 20.07 -1.13
C HIS A 266 10.64 19.05 -2.27
N ALA A 267 9.65 18.17 -2.15
CA ALA A 267 9.28 17.21 -3.20
C ALA A 267 8.66 17.92 -4.42
N ALA A 268 7.84 18.96 -4.20
CA ALA A 268 7.21 19.74 -5.25
C ALA A 268 8.21 20.51 -6.15
N ARG A 269 9.38 20.90 -5.61
CA ARG A 269 10.41 21.64 -6.37
C ARG A 269 11.24 20.79 -7.33
N LEU A 270 11.17 19.46 -7.22
CA LEU A 270 11.93 18.54 -8.08
C LEU A 270 11.13 18.06 -9.30
N ILE A 271 9.83 18.41 -9.39
CA ILE A 271 8.91 17.92 -10.44
C ILE A 271 8.55 19.02 -11.47
N THR A 272 8.93 20.28 -11.25
CA THR A 272 8.87 21.30 -12.30
C THR A 272 10.04 21.13 -13.27
N PRO A 273 9.81 20.79 -14.56
CA PRO A 273 10.85 20.93 -15.57
C PRO A 273 11.18 22.42 -15.70
N ARG A 274 12.46 22.74 -15.86
CA ARG A 274 12.85 24.01 -16.48
C ARG A 274 12.50 23.98 -17.96
#